data_AF-A0A6J5Z5Q3-F1
#
_entry.id   AF-A0A6J5Z5Q3-F1
#
_cell.length_a   1.000
_cell.length_b   1.000
_cell.length_c   1.000
_cell.angle_alpha   90.00
_cell.angle_beta   90.00
_cell.angle_gamma   90.00
#
_symmetry.space_group_name_H-M   'P 1'
#
loop_
_entity.id
_entity.type
_entity.pdbx_description
1 polymer ?
#
loop_
_entity_poly.entity_id
_entity_poly.type
_entity_poly.pdbx_seq_one_letter_code
_entity_poly.pdbx_strand_id
1 'polypeptide(L)' 'MVVNELPKTRSGKIMRRLLKDVAENRAVGDATTLADPNVMKLISEGLKSSKDED' A
#
# COMPACT_ATOMS: atom_id res chain seq x y z
N MET A 1 2.34 10.04 -9.06
CA MET A 1 1.24 9.56 -8.20
C MET A 1 1.49 9.99 -6.75
N VAL A 2 0.53 10.70 -6.12
CA VAL A 2 0.60 11.09 -4.70
C VAL A 2 -0.53 10.37 -3.97
N VAL A 3 -0.22 9.70 -2.86
CA VAL A 3 -1.21 9.02 -2.01
C VAL A 3 -1.36 9.76 -0.69
N ASN A 4 -2.61 9.89 -0.22
CA ASN A 4 -2.93 10.64 1.00
C ASN A 4 -2.43 9.97 2.29
N GLU A 5 -2.20 8.66 2.26
CA GLU A 5 -1.86 7.88 3.45
C GLU A 5 -0.88 6.74 3.08
N LEU A 6 0.09 6.49 3.97
CA LEU A 6 1.05 5.39 3.84
C LEU A 6 0.71 4.26 4.81
N PRO A 7 1.03 2.99 4.47
CA PRO A 7 0.82 1.86 5.36
C PRO A 7 1.70 2.00 6.59
N LYS A 8 1.07 2.35 7.71
CA LYS A 8 1.70 2.53 9.02
C LYS A 8 1.18 1.48 10.00
N THR A 9 2.06 0.97 10.85
CA THR A 9 1.67 0.15 12.00
C THR A 9 0.93 0.99 13.04
N ARG A 10 0.30 0.34 14.04
CA ARG A 10 -0.26 1.04 15.22
C ARG A 10 0.74 1.88 16.01
N SER A 11 2.05 1.62 15.84
CA SER A 11 3.14 2.41 16.43
C SER A 11 3.66 3.52 15.52
N GLY A 12 3.04 3.75 14.35
CA GLY A 12 3.41 4.78 13.38
C GLY A 12 4.56 4.41 12.45
N LYS A 13 5.13 3.19 12.55
CA LYS A 13 6.19 2.73 11.65
C LYS A 13 5.64 2.47 10.26
N ILE A 14 6.27 3.03 9.23
CA ILE A 14 5.91 2.77 7.83
C ILE A 14 6.33 1.35 7.43
N MET A 15 5.37 0.56 6.95
CA MET A 15 5.57 -0.80 6.45
C MET A 15 5.96 -0.79 4.96
N ARG A 16 7.20 -0.35 4.67
CA ARG A 16 7.73 -0.27 3.31
C ARG A 16 7.72 -1.59 2.54
N ARG A 17 7.79 -2.74 3.25
CA ARG A 17 7.66 -4.06 2.64
C ARG A 17 6.36 -4.21 1.84
N LEU A 18 5.24 -3.78 2.41
CA LEU A 18 3.92 -3.89 1.77
C LEU A 18 3.84 -3.03 0.50
N LEU A 19 4.46 -1.84 0.52
CA LEU A 19 4.58 -0.99 -0.67
C LEU A 19 5.36 -1.70 -1.78
N LYS A 20 6.47 -2.38 -1.42
CA LYS A 20 7.27 -3.15 -2.36
C LYS A 20 6.49 -4.33 -2.94
N ASP A 21 5.74 -5.05 -2.11
CA ASP A 21 4.91 -6.18 -2.55
C ASP A 21 3.87 -5.72 -3.58
N VAL A 22 3.19 -4.58 -3.35
CA VAL A 22 2.23 -4.02 -4.32
C VAL A 22 2.91 -3.53 -5.59
N ALA A 23 4.04 -2.83 -5.50
CA ALA A 23 4.77 -2.33 -6.66
C ALA A 23 5.29 -3.47 -7.56
N GLU A 24 5.69 -4.59 -6.97
CA GLU A 24 6.17 -5.78 -7.68
C GLU A 24 5.02 -6.72 -8.11
N ASN A 25 3.74 -6.33 -7.93
CA ASN A 25 2.57 -7.16 -8.18
C ASN A 25 2.61 -8.53 -7.48
N ARG A 26 3.24 -8.60 -6.30
CA ARG A 26 3.28 -9.80 -5.45
C ARG A 26 2.08 -9.81 -4.50
N ALA A 27 1.76 -10.99 -3.98
CA ALA A 27 0.75 -11.12 -2.93
C ALA A 27 1.16 -10.26 -1.72
N VAL A 28 0.27 -9.37 -1.29
CA VAL A 28 0.49 -8.53 -0.12
C VAL A 28 0.62 -9.43 1.11
N GLY A 29 1.78 -9.40 1.75
CA GLY A 29 2.01 -10.18 2.97
C GLY A 29 1.19 -9.66 4.16
N ASP A 30 1.47 -10.18 5.35
CA ASP A 30 0.71 -9.85 6.56
C ASP A 30 0.59 -8.33 6.81
N ALA A 31 -0.65 -7.88 6.97
CA ALA A 31 -1.09 -6.51 7.17
C ALA A 31 -1.90 -6.33 8.47
N THR A 32 -2.02 -7.36 9.30
CA THR A 32 -2.80 -7.36 10.55
C THR A 32 -2.32 -6.32 11.57
N THR A 33 -1.06 -5.90 11.46
CA THR A 33 -0.43 -4.90 12.34
C THR A 33 -0.60 -3.45 11.86
N LEU A 34 -1.21 -3.25 10.68
CA LEU A 34 -1.53 -1.92 10.20
C LEU A 34 -2.53 -1.22 11.13
N ALA A 35 -2.38 0.10 11.24
CA ALA A 35 -3.37 0.94 11.89
C ALA A 35 -4.66 0.98 11.07
N ASP A 36 -4.55 1.04 9.74
CA ASP A 36 -5.67 0.96 8.82
C ASP A 36 -5.36 -0.01 7.66
N PRO A 37 -6.07 -1.15 7.57
CA PRO A 37 -5.94 -2.09 6.46
C PRO A 37 -6.41 -1.52 5.11
N ASN A 38 -7.33 -0.55 5.09
CA ASN A 38 -7.91 -0.01 3.85
C ASN A 38 -6.88 0.73 3.00
N VAL A 39 -5.81 1.24 3.62
CA VAL A 39 -4.75 1.96 2.93
C VAL A 39 -4.09 1.13 1.83
N MET A 40 -4.00 -0.19 2.02
CA MET A 40 -3.42 -1.10 1.02
C MET A 40 -4.29 -1.17 -0.24
N LYS A 41 -5.61 -1.15 -0.06
CA LYS A 41 -6.56 -1.15 -1.17
C LYS A 41 -6.45 0.15 -1.97
N LEU A 42 -6.46 1.29 -1.29
CA LEU A 42 -6.29 2.62 -1.91
C LEU A 42 -5.01 2.73 -2.74
N ILE A 43 -3.88 2.25 -2.18
CA ILE A 43 -2.59 2.28 -2.88
C ILE A 43 -2.61 1.37 -4.12
N SER A 44 -3.19 0.17 -4.00
CA SER A 44 -3.29 -0.75 -5.13
C SER A 44 -4.22 -0.25 -6.25
N GLU A 45 -5.32 0.42 -5.89
CA GLU A 45 -6.25 1.02 -6.86
C GLU A 45 -5.61 2.19 -7.59
N GLY A 46 -4.97 3.10 -6.86
CA GLY A 46 -4.29 4.23 -7.49
C GLY A 46 -3.10 3.82 -8.36
N LEU A 47 -2.40 2.73 -8.01
CA LEU A 47 -1.33 2.17 -8.85
C LEU A 47 -1.86 1.57 -10.14
N LYS A 48 -3.04 0.93 -10.12
CA LYS A 48 -3.70 0.46 -11.35
C LYS A 48 -4.12 1.63 -12.23
N SER A 49 -4.77 2.64 -11.66
CA SER A 49 -5.18 3.85 -12.39
C SER A 49 -4.01 4.55 -13.08
N SER A 50 -2.82 4.56 -12.46
CA SER A 50 -1.64 5.19 -13.08
C SER A 50 -1.04 4.35 -14.22
N LYS A 51 -1.33 3.04 -14.27
CA LYS A 51 -0.79 2.12 -15.26
C LYS A 51 -1.62 2.06 -16.55
N ASP A 52 -2.85 2.56 -16.50
CA ASP A 52 -3.74 2.68 -17.66
C ASP A 52 -3.56 4.02 -18.41
N GLU A 53 -2.79 4.97 -17.85
CA GLU A 53 -2.52 6.29 -18.44
C GLU A 53 -1.11 6.43 -19.07
N ASP A 54 -0.32 5.35 -19.12
CA ASP A 54 0.99 5.26 -19.81
C ASP A 54 0.96 4.31 -21.02
#